data_AF-A0A957SYW3-F1
#
_entry.id   AF-A0A957SYW3-F1
#
_cell.length_a   1.000
_cell.length_b   1.000
_cell.length_c   1.000
_cell.angle_alpha   90.00
_cell.angle_beta   90.00
_cell.angle_gamma   90.00
#
_symmetry.space_group_name_H-M   'P 1'
#
loop_
_entity.id
_entity.type
_entity.pdbx_description
1 polymer ?
#
loop_
_entity_poly.entity_id
_entity_poly.type
_entity_poly.pdbx_seq_one_letter_code
_entity_poly.pdbx_strand_id
1 'polypeptide(L)'
;YVLAGMEREPVSGPDSKYALDEIVNGNTSHDIRMREAVTKTGWPLVYSFAAAPLRAGSVVLYSHNTFHRGNHRRDDWRTWQENPRFMWRFWIYRTTEADATDRERGDDSATKISWQNLGVDPMTNIDLSGVSDEITSVWRYHYHWIKTGQTPPPRPGVAQLAADKRETAAEQLFAQLHATGDEAEPTRIGAAYKLASIGDTILATHLLGKALYTDRENVRRAATYGLIAVGEDATATFLVAAASPIKWVRKAGVYGLGDASPLTETVLQTVVTRLHEDSSV
;
A
#
# COMPACT_ATOMS: atom_id res chain seq x y z
N TYR A 1 -6.18 -13.95 13.47
CA TYR A 1 -7.58 -13.61 13.19
C TYR A 1 -8.25 -14.84 12.59
N VAL A 2 -9.05 -15.57 13.37
CA VAL A 2 -9.77 -16.74 12.85
C VAL A 2 -10.99 -16.23 12.09
N LEU A 3 -10.98 -16.46 10.77
CA LEU A 3 -12.07 -16.19 9.84
C LEU A 3 -13.17 -17.23 10.05
N ALA A 4 -14.32 -16.81 10.58
CA ALA A 4 -15.52 -17.62 10.54
C ALA A 4 -16.63 -16.88 9.78
N GLY A 5 -17.24 -17.57 8.82
CA GLY A 5 -18.62 -17.32 8.37
C GLY A 5 -18.78 -16.80 6.94
N MET A 6 -18.34 -15.58 6.66
CA MET A 6 -18.96 -14.84 5.54
C MET A 6 -18.46 -15.21 4.14
N GLU A 7 -17.28 -15.83 4.00
CA GLU A 7 -16.74 -16.22 2.68
C GLU A 7 -17.56 -17.32 2.00
N ARG A 8 -18.33 -18.09 2.80
CA ARG A 8 -19.17 -19.19 2.31
C ARG A 8 -20.64 -18.79 2.14
N GLU A 9 -21.00 -17.59 2.58
CA GLU A 9 -22.37 -17.11 2.48
C GLU A 9 -22.52 -16.31 1.17
N PRO A 10 -23.37 -16.77 0.23
CA PRO A 10 -23.63 -16.01 -0.97
C PRO A 10 -24.26 -14.66 -0.59
N VAL A 11 -23.59 -13.57 -0.92
CA VAL A 11 -24.10 -12.22 -0.64
C VAL A 11 -25.23 -11.87 -1.61
N SER A 12 -25.18 -12.36 -2.84
CA SER A 12 -26.25 -12.24 -3.85
C SER A 12 -26.39 -13.54 -4.66
N GLY A 13 -27.55 -13.71 -5.32
CA GLY A 13 -27.90 -14.93 -6.06
C GLY A 13 -29.13 -15.65 -5.50
N PRO A 14 -29.58 -16.72 -6.16
CA PRO A 14 -30.73 -17.53 -5.72
C PRO A 14 -30.56 -18.10 -4.30
N ASP A 15 -29.32 -18.37 -3.91
CA ASP A 15 -28.97 -18.96 -2.62
C ASP A 15 -28.63 -17.91 -1.55
N SER A 16 -28.74 -16.61 -1.87
CA SER A 16 -28.50 -15.55 -0.89
C SER A 16 -29.61 -15.50 0.14
N LYS A 17 -29.22 -15.36 1.42
CA LYS A 17 -30.15 -15.16 2.54
C LYS A 17 -30.55 -13.70 2.76
N TYR A 18 -29.91 -12.76 2.06
CA TYR A 18 -30.15 -11.32 2.22
C TYR A 18 -31.35 -10.88 1.39
N ALA A 19 -32.10 -9.91 1.90
CA ALA A 19 -33.23 -9.36 1.18
C ALA A 19 -32.74 -8.53 -0.04
N LEU A 20 -33.58 -8.44 -1.07
CA LEU A 20 -33.22 -7.73 -2.30
C LEU A 20 -32.85 -6.26 -2.04
N ASP A 21 -33.59 -5.60 -1.14
CA ASP A 21 -33.33 -4.23 -0.74
C ASP A 21 -32.00 -4.08 0.00
N GLU A 22 -31.59 -5.04 0.82
CA GLU A 22 -30.28 -5.04 1.47
C GLU A 22 -29.13 -5.15 0.46
N ILE A 23 -29.30 -6.01 -0.56
CA ILE A 23 -28.31 -6.22 -1.64
C ILE A 23 -28.18 -4.96 -2.51
N VAL A 24 -29.32 -4.42 -2.97
CA VAL A 24 -29.36 -3.23 -3.85
C VAL A 24 -28.77 -2.01 -3.17
N ASN A 25 -29.08 -1.81 -1.89
CA ASN A 25 -28.57 -0.67 -1.13
C ASN A 25 -27.18 -0.90 -0.52
N GLY A 26 -26.58 -2.09 -0.70
CA GLY A 26 -25.26 -2.43 -0.15
C GLY A 26 -25.22 -2.37 1.38
N ASN A 27 -26.29 -2.85 2.01
CA ASN A 27 -26.50 -2.85 3.46
C ASN A 27 -26.52 -4.26 4.04
N THR A 28 -26.11 -5.29 3.27
CA THR A 28 -25.92 -6.63 3.81
C THR A 28 -24.89 -6.59 4.94
N SER A 29 -24.96 -7.53 5.88
CA SER A 29 -23.93 -7.64 6.93
C SER A 29 -22.52 -7.79 6.33
N HIS A 30 -22.40 -8.37 5.14
CA HIS A 30 -21.14 -8.46 4.40
C HIS A 30 -20.66 -7.07 3.98
N ASP A 31 -21.52 -6.26 3.37
CA ASP A 31 -21.17 -4.91 2.92
C ASP A 31 -20.79 -4.00 4.09
N ILE A 32 -21.55 -4.07 5.20
CA ILE A 32 -21.25 -3.31 6.42
C ILE A 32 -19.87 -3.71 6.94
N ARG A 33 -19.62 -5.02 7.09
CA ARG A 33 -18.31 -5.50 7.56
C ARG A 33 -17.17 -5.08 6.62
N MET A 34 -17.36 -5.17 5.31
CA MET A 34 -16.32 -4.80 4.33
C MET A 34 -16.05 -3.30 4.37
N ARG A 35 -17.09 -2.47 4.46
CA ARG A 35 -16.99 -1.02 4.63
C ARG A 35 -16.27 -0.69 5.93
N GLU A 36 -16.67 -1.28 7.05
CA GLU A 36 -16.05 -1.09 8.35
C GLU A 36 -14.59 -1.57 8.39
N ALA A 37 -14.27 -2.68 7.73
CA ALA A 37 -12.91 -3.19 7.64
C ALA A 37 -11.96 -2.25 6.88
N VAL A 38 -12.50 -1.29 6.13
CA VAL A 38 -11.74 -0.21 5.50
C VAL A 38 -11.86 1.07 6.34
N THR A 39 -13.05 1.53 6.73
CA THR A 39 -13.19 2.79 7.46
C THR A 39 -12.52 2.77 8.84
N LYS A 40 -12.50 1.62 9.53
CA LYS A 40 -11.82 1.44 10.82
C LYS A 40 -10.29 1.53 10.74
N THR A 41 -9.71 1.46 9.54
CA THR A 41 -8.27 1.63 9.36
C THR A 41 -7.81 3.08 9.49
N GLY A 42 -8.70 4.06 9.58
CA GLY A 42 -8.33 5.45 9.89
C GLY A 42 -7.64 6.23 8.77
N TRP A 43 -7.47 5.66 7.57
CA TRP A 43 -6.99 6.42 6.41
C TRP A 43 -8.00 7.52 6.03
N PRO A 44 -7.58 8.77 5.78
CA PRO A 44 -8.46 9.77 5.18
C PRO A 44 -8.80 9.34 3.74
N LEU A 45 -9.97 9.74 3.25
CA LEU A 45 -10.46 9.41 1.89
C LEU A 45 -10.87 7.94 1.68
N VAL A 46 -11.22 7.20 2.72
CA VAL A 46 -11.79 5.83 2.62
C VAL A 46 -13.28 5.79 2.26
N TYR A 47 -13.75 6.71 1.41
CA TYR A 47 -15.05 6.52 0.78
C TYR A 47 -14.87 5.54 -0.38
N SER A 48 -15.30 4.30 -0.15
CA SER A 48 -15.55 3.37 -1.23
C SER A 48 -16.54 4.02 -2.19
N PHE A 49 -16.12 4.32 -3.43
CA PHE A 49 -17.00 4.80 -4.49
C PHE A 49 -16.99 3.81 -5.67
N ALA A 50 -18.16 3.66 -6.32
CA ALA A 50 -18.29 2.73 -7.44
C ALA A 50 -17.68 3.38 -8.68
N ALA A 51 -16.65 2.75 -9.25
CA ALA A 51 -16.18 3.10 -10.58
C ALA A 51 -17.01 2.30 -11.62
N ALA A 52 -18.20 2.79 -11.98
CA ALA A 52 -19.07 2.11 -12.93
C ALA A 52 -19.83 3.07 -13.86
N PRO A 53 -20.15 2.63 -15.10
CA PRO A 53 -19.63 1.44 -15.78
C PRO A 53 -18.29 1.67 -16.50
N LEU A 54 -17.35 0.73 -16.39
CA LEU A 54 -16.14 0.69 -17.22
C LEU A 54 -16.52 0.18 -18.62
N ARG A 55 -16.02 0.82 -19.67
CA ARG A 55 -16.33 0.45 -21.07
C ARG A 55 -15.65 -0.88 -21.44
N ALA A 56 -16.27 -1.64 -22.34
CA ALA A 56 -15.60 -2.79 -22.95
C ALA A 56 -14.28 -2.35 -23.60
N GLY A 57 -13.18 -3.06 -23.30
CA GLY A 57 -11.83 -2.70 -23.74
C GLY A 57 -11.03 -1.85 -22.74
N SER A 58 -11.60 -1.47 -21.58
CA SER A 58 -10.83 -0.85 -20.51
C SER A 58 -9.80 -1.85 -19.93
N VAL A 59 -8.51 -1.50 -20.03
CA VAL A 59 -7.43 -2.19 -19.33
C VAL A 59 -7.27 -1.57 -17.95
N VAL A 60 -7.20 -2.42 -16.93
CA VAL A 60 -7.09 -2.00 -15.53
C VAL A 60 -5.77 -2.54 -14.98
N LEU A 61 -4.87 -1.63 -14.60
CA LEU A 61 -3.50 -1.95 -14.15
C LEU A 61 -3.40 -1.92 -12.63
N TYR A 62 -2.78 -2.96 -12.03
CA TYR A 62 -2.97 -3.38 -10.63
C TYR A 62 -1.74 -3.29 -9.72
N SER A 63 -1.93 -2.92 -8.44
CA SER A 63 -0.92 -3.01 -7.35
C SER A 63 -1.42 -3.87 -6.25
N HIS A 64 -0.53 -4.68 -5.72
CA HIS A 64 -0.73 -5.32 -4.43
C HIS A 64 -0.37 -4.39 -3.25
N ASN A 65 0.21 -3.20 -3.50
CA ASN A 65 0.63 -2.23 -2.48
C ASN A 65 -0.49 -1.33 -1.92
N THR A 66 -1.67 -1.25 -2.57
CA THR A 66 -2.76 -0.34 -2.14
C THR A 66 -4.09 -1.09 -2.00
N PHE A 67 -4.51 -1.24 -0.74
CA PHE A 67 -5.80 -1.68 -0.20
C PHE A 67 -6.71 -2.54 -1.10
N HIS A 68 -6.71 -3.85 -0.84
CA HIS A 68 -7.70 -4.81 -1.35
C HIS A 68 -8.82 -4.98 -0.33
N ARG A 69 -10.11 -4.81 -0.67
CA ARG A 69 -11.26 -5.51 -0.04
C ARG A 69 -12.50 -5.58 -0.97
N GLY A 70 -12.69 -6.73 -1.64
CA GLY A 70 -14.02 -7.25 -2.03
C GLY A 70 -14.51 -7.05 -3.47
N ASN A 71 -15.14 -8.10 -4.01
CA ASN A 71 -15.88 -8.10 -5.28
C ASN A 71 -17.36 -8.44 -4.97
N HIS A 72 -18.32 -7.61 -5.40
CA HIS A 72 -19.74 -7.83 -5.09
C HIS A 72 -20.69 -7.24 -6.15
N ARG A 73 -21.77 -7.97 -6.47
CA ARG A 73 -22.89 -7.55 -7.34
C ARG A 73 -24.07 -7.08 -6.49
N ARG A 74 -24.59 -5.88 -6.77
CA ARG A 74 -25.73 -5.26 -6.05
C ARG A 74 -27.08 -5.42 -6.75
N ASP A 75 -27.12 -6.05 -7.91
CA ASP A 75 -28.29 -6.18 -8.77
C ASP A 75 -29.01 -7.54 -8.61
N ASP A 76 -30.31 -7.58 -8.93
CA ASP A 76 -31.09 -8.83 -8.92
C ASP A 76 -30.41 -9.85 -9.82
N TRP A 77 -30.24 -11.06 -9.30
CA TRP A 77 -29.62 -12.17 -10.01
C TRP A 77 -30.30 -12.55 -11.32
N ARG A 78 -31.59 -12.24 -11.44
CA ARG A 78 -32.36 -12.42 -12.66
C ARG A 78 -31.94 -11.47 -13.79
N THR A 79 -31.25 -10.37 -13.46
CA THR A 79 -30.85 -9.31 -14.41
C THR A 79 -29.36 -9.30 -14.72
N TRP A 80 -28.60 -10.27 -14.19
CA TRP A 80 -27.13 -10.29 -14.29
C TRP A 80 -26.55 -10.34 -15.70
N GLN A 81 -27.31 -10.83 -16.68
CA GLN A 81 -26.89 -10.87 -18.08
C GLN A 81 -26.88 -9.48 -18.72
N GLU A 82 -27.75 -8.58 -18.24
CA GLU A 82 -27.94 -7.22 -18.77
C GLU A 82 -27.10 -6.19 -18.00
N ASN A 83 -26.74 -6.51 -16.76
CA ASN A 83 -25.99 -5.64 -15.86
C ASN A 83 -24.54 -6.15 -15.67
N PRO A 84 -23.51 -5.38 -16.05
CA PRO A 84 -22.13 -5.78 -15.86
C PRO A 84 -21.73 -5.79 -14.37
N ARG A 85 -20.87 -6.74 -13.97
CA ARG A 85 -20.22 -6.72 -12.65
C ARG A 85 -19.37 -5.46 -12.52
N PHE A 86 -19.44 -4.78 -11.38
CA PHE A 86 -18.49 -3.73 -11.02
C PHE A 86 -17.58 -4.21 -9.88
N MET A 87 -16.33 -3.77 -9.92
CA MET A 87 -15.31 -4.08 -8.92
C MET A 87 -14.97 -2.79 -8.18
N TRP A 88 -14.97 -2.84 -6.85
CA TRP A 88 -14.44 -1.76 -6.02
C TRP A 88 -12.93 -1.93 -5.99
N ARG A 89 -12.19 -1.08 -6.71
CA ARG A 89 -10.74 -1.03 -6.59
C ARG A 89 -10.22 0.36 -6.86
N PHE A 90 -9.29 0.75 -5.99
CA PHE A 90 -8.51 1.96 -6.12
C PHE A 90 -7.16 1.60 -6.73
N TRP A 91 -6.67 2.47 -7.61
CA TRP A 91 -5.50 2.20 -8.43
C TRP A 91 -4.61 3.43 -8.43
N ILE A 92 -3.32 3.19 -8.28
CA ILE A 92 -2.32 4.14 -8.77
C ILE A 92 -1.23 3.31 -9.44
N TYR A 93 -1.31 3.21 -10.77
CA TYR A 93 -0.27 2.61 -11.59
C TYR A 93 0.34 3.66 -12.48
N ARG A 94 1.67 3.63 -12.51
CA ARG A 94 2.41 4.22 -13.59
C ARG A 94 2.30 3.29 -14.80
N THR A 95 1.52 3.69 -15.80
CA THR A 95 1.21 2.86 -16.99
C THR A 95 2.22 3.04 -18.13
N THR A 96 3.14 3.98 -17.98
CA THR A 96 4.19 4.33 -18.93
C THR A 96 5.47 4.57 -18.16
N GLU A 97 6.59 4.08 -18.66
CA GLU A 97 7.91 4.35 -18.05
C GLU A 97 8.15 5.86 -17.90
N ALA A 98 8.97 6.27 -16.92
CA ALA A 98 9.35 7.68 -16.85
C ALA A 98 10.10 8.08 -18.09
N ASP A 99 9.70 9.23 -18.64
CA ASP A 99 10.51 9.90 -19.63
C ASP A 99 11.91 10.09 -19.04
N ALA A 100 12.95 9.78 -19.82
CA ALA A 100 14.34 9.92 -19.37
C ALA A 100 14.62 11.35 -18.88
N THR A 101 13.92 12.34 -19.46
CA THR A 101 13.99 13.73 -19.02
C THR A 101 13.43 13.96 -17.61
N ASP A 102 12.37 13.27 -17.20
CA ASP A 102 11.81 13.34 -15.85
C ASP A 102 12.70 12.62 -14.81
N ARG A 103 13.36 11.53 -15.23
CA ARG A 103 14.33 10.78 -14.41
C ARG A 103 15.61 11.59 -14.15
N GLU A 104 16.13 12.25 -15.18
CA GLU A 104 17.39 12.99 -15.12
C GLU A 104 17.24 14.38 -14.52
N ARG A 105 16.11 15.06 -14.75
CA ARG A 105 15.89 16.40 -14.18
C ARG A 105 15.49 16.37 -12.71
N GLY A 106 14.96 15.25 -12.21
CA GLY A 106 14.26 15.23 -10.93
C GLY A 106 13.26 16.38 -10.87
N ASP A 107 12.54 16.62 -11.99
CA ASP A 107 11.84 17.88 -12.26
C ASP A 107 11.04 18.33 -11.04
N ASP A 108 11.29 19.57 -10.60
CA ASP A 108 10.78 20.17 -9.37
C ASP A 108 9.23 20.30 -9.40
N SER A 109 8.57 19.92 -10.50
CA SER A 109 7.13 19.72 -10.55
C SER A 109 6.63 18.56 -9.67
N ALA A 110 7.48 17.54 -9.43
CA ALA A 110 7.19 16.45 -8.49
C ALA A 110 7.26 16.90 -7.01
N THR A 111 7.89 18.05 -6.73
CA THR A 111 8.07 18.67 -5.40
C THR A 111 7.22 19.92 -5.20
N LYS A 112 6.50 20.40 -6.23
CA LYS A 112 5.60 21.58 -6.18
C LYS A 112 4.42 21.45 -5.21
N ILE A 113 4.04 20.24 -4.80
CA ILE A 113 2.97 20.05 -3.83
C ILE A 113 3.48 20.49 -2.45
N SER A 114 2.83 21.50 -1.87
CA SER A 114 3.01 21.83 -0.46
C SER A 114 2.28 20.79 0.39
N TRP A 115 2.97 19.70 0.73
CA TRP A 115 2.42 18.62 1.55
C TRP A 115 1.97 19.08 2.94
N GLN A 116 2.45 20.23 3.41
CA GLN A 116 2.03 20.86 4.67
C GLN A 116 0.81 21.78 4.51
N ASN A 117 0.42 22.14 3.29
CA ASN A 117 -0.66 23.09 3.01
C ASN A 117 -1.51 22.62 1.81
N LEU A 118 -2.13 21.45 1.93
CA LEU A 118 -2.91 20.85 0.83
C LEU A 118 -4.22 21.60 0.53
N GLY A 119 -4.81 22.26 1.52
CA GLY A 119 -6.06 23.01 1.35
C GLY A 119 -7.23 22.12 0.92
N VAL A 120 -8.14 22.67 0.10
CA VAL A 120 -9.28 21.93 -0.46
C VAL A 120 -8.88 21.34 -1.82
N ASP A 121 -9.07 20.04 -1.99
CA ASP A 121 -8.83 19.37 -3.27
C ASP A 121 -9.85 19.86 -4.32
N PRO A 122 -9.42 20.44 -5.44
CA PRO A 122 -10.32 21.05 -6.41
C PRO A 122 -11.17 20.03 -7.19
N MET A 123 -10.76 18.75 -7.23
CA MET A 123 -11.49 17.71 -7.97
C MET A 123 -12.64 17.12 -7.15
N THR A 124 -12.40 16.88 -5.86
CA THR A 124 -13.34 16.21 -4.95
C THR A 124 -14.03 17.19 -3.99
N ASN A 125 -13.55 18.43 -3.92
CA ASN A 125 -13.97 19.45 -2.95
C ASN A 125 -13.78 19.00 -1.48
N ILE A 126 -12.87 18.06 -1.24
CA ILE A 126 -12.55 17.57 0.11
C ILE A 126 -11.47 18.45 0.73
N ASP A 127 -11.70 18.89 1.96
CA ASP A 127 -10.70 19.61 2.75
C ASP A 127 -9.61 18.64 3.25
N LEU A 128 -8.38 18.83 2.76
CA LEU A 128 -7.19 18.05 3.10
C LEU A 128 -6.27 18.80 4.07
N SER A 129 -6.64 19.99 4.55
CA SER A 129 -5.81 20.79 5.46
C SER A 129 -5.55 20.11 6.81
N GLY A 130 -6.48 19.26 7.26
CA GLY A 130 -6.36 18.49 8.51
C GLY A 130 -5.68 17.12 8.37
N VAL A 131 -5.13 16.78 7.19
CA VAL A 131 -4.51 15.47 6.97
C VAL A 131 -3.18 15.38 7.73
N SER A 132 -2.97 14.26 8.42
CA SER A 132 -1.77 14.05 9.23
C SER A 132 -0.51 13.83 8.38
N ASP A 133 0.65 14.15 8.96
CA ASP A 133 1.95 13.92 8.33
C ASP A 133 2.25 12.44 8.04
N GLU A 134 1.59 11.53 8.75
CA GLU A 134 1.65 10.08 8.46
C GLU A 134 1.14 9.77 7.06
N ILE A 135 0.03 10.41 6.67
CA ILE A 135 -0.63 10.22 5.39
C ILE A 135 0.13 10.92 4.29
N THR A 136 0.49 12.19 4.49
CA THR A 136 1.18 12.97 3.46
C THR A 136 2.55 12.39 3.14
N SER A 137 3.20 11.69 4.07
CA SER A 137 4.45 10.95 3.81
C SER A 137 4.26 9.83 2.78
N VAL A 138 3.14 9.10 2.86
CA VAL A 138 2.78 8.03 1.92
C VAL A 138 2.42 8.61 0.56
N TRP A 139 1.60 9.67 0.54
CA TRP A 139 1.22 10.35 -0.70
C TRP A 139 2.41 10.98 -1.42
N ARG A 140 3.32 11.61 -0.66
CA ARG A 140 4.56 12.16 -1.19
C ARG A 140 5.39 11.11 -1.91
N TYR A 141 5.54 9.93 -1.30
CA TYR A 141 6.27 8.83 -1.93
C TYR A 141 5.62 8.43 -3.25
N HIS A 142 4.32 8.08 -3.23
CA HIS A 142 3.66 7.58 -4.42
C HIS A 142 3.60 8.65 -5.51
N TYR A 143 3.28 9.90 -5.17
CA TYR A 143 3.26 11.00 -6.13
C TYR A 143 4.61 11.17 -6.83
N HIS A 144 5.70 11.15 -6.07
CA HIS A 144 7.05 11.23 -6.64
C HIS A 144 7.36 10.02 -7.51
N TRP A 145 7.12 8.80 -7.01
CA TRP A 145 7.40 7.55 -7.74
C TRP A 145 6.61 7.44 -9.06
N ILE A 146 5.35 7.86 -9.11
CA ILE A 146 4.57 7.86 -10.35
C ILE A 146 5.19 8.77 -11.41
N LYS A 147 5.80 9.88 -10.98
CA LYS A 147 6.40 10.87 -11.87
C LYS A 147 7.80 10.46 -12.31
N THR A 148 8.65 10.01 -11.37
CA THR A 148 10.08 9.79 -11.63
C THR A 148 10.46 8.32 -11.73
N GLY A 149 9.68 7.43 -11.11
CA GLY A 149 10.01 6.01 -10.96
C GLY A 149 11.08 5.78 -9.90
N GLN A 150 11.44 6.82 -9.15
CA GLN A 150 12.47 6.80 -8.13
C GLN A 150 11.85 7.02 -6.75
N THR A 151 12.64 6.77 -5.71
CA THR A 151 12.30 7.15 -4.34
C THR A 151 12.48 8.66 -4.17
N PRO A 152 11.57 9.35 -3.47
CA PRO A 152 11.74 10.78 -3.23
C PRO A 152 12.98 11.05 -2.37
N PRO A 153 13.56 12.27 -2.44
CA PRO A 153 14.65 12.66 -1.54
C PRO A 153 14.21 12.58 -0.07
N PRO A 154 15.14 12.65 0.88
CA PRO A 154 14.81 12.71 2.31
C PRO A 154 13.78 13.80 2.61
N ARG A 155 12.92 13.55 3.59
CA ARG A 155 11.86 14.50 3.94
C ARG A 155 12.46 15.80 4.52
N PRO A 156 11.84 16.98 4.25
CA PRO A 156 12.38 18.26 4.70
C PRO A 156 12.66 18.28 6.21
N GLY A 157 13.75 18.94 6.61
CA GLY A 157 14.14 19.10 8.02
C GLY A 157 14.95 17.93 8.59
N VAL A 158 14.82 16.72 8.04
CA VAL A 158 15.51 15.53 8.60
C VAL A 158 16.93 15.38 8.08
N ALA A 159 17.16 15.75 6.82
CA ALA A 159 18.50 15.76 6.25
C ALA A 159 19.45 16.69 7.03
N GLN A 160 18.93 17.77 7.63
CA GLN A 160 19.71 18.70 8.44
C GLN A 160 19.86 18.32 9.91
N LEU A 161 19.23 17.22 10.37
CA LEU A 161 19.40 16.78 11.75
C LEU A 161 20.82 16.26 11.98
N ALA A 162 21.35 16.53 13.17
CA ALA A 162 22.53 15.85 13.68
C ALA A 162 22.25 14.34 13.82
N ALA A 163 23.30 13.52 13.73
CA ALA A 163 23.17 12.06 13.67
C ALA A 163 22.42 11.46 14.88
N ASP A 164 22.72 11.94 16.09
CA ASP A 164 22.07 11.55 17.35
C ASP A 164 20.56 11.84 17.35
N LYS A 165 20.18 13.02 16.83
CA LYS A 165 18.77 13.41 16.71
C LYS A 165 18.05 12.59 15.64
N ARG A 166 18.74 12.24 14.56
CA ARG A 166 18.19 11.39 13.51
C ARG A 166 17.95 9.96 14.02
N GLU A 167 18.90 9.41 14.78
CA GLU A 167 18.77 8.11 15.42
C GLU A 167 17.58 8.09 16.38
N THR A 168 17.48 9.08 17.27
CA THR A 168 16.33 9.25 18.18
C THR A 168 15.00 9.31 17.41
N ALA A 169 14.95 10.08 16.32
CA ALA A 169 13.75 10.16 15.48
C ALA A 169 13.42 8.83 14.80
N ALA A 170 14.43 8.08 14.35
CA ALA A 170 14.26 6.77 13.73
C ALA A 170 13.74 5.74 14.74
N GLU A 171 14.23 5.74 15.97
CA GLU A 171 13.73 4.88 17.05
C GLU A 171 12.26 5.18 17.38
N GLN A 172 11.87 6.44 17.44
CA GLN A 172 10.48 6.85 17.63
C GLN A 172 9.57 6.34 16.50
N LEU A 173 10.01 6.46 15.25
CA LEU A 173 9.27 5.92 14.11
C LEU A 173 9.21 4.38 14.15
N PHE A 174 10.29 3.72 14.57
CA PHE A 174 10.29 2.27 14.75
C PHE A 174 9.29 1.82 15.84
N ALA A 175 9.14 2.59 16.91
CA ALA A 175 8.10 2.35 17.91
C ALA A 175 6.68 2.55 17.33
N GLN A 176 6.45 3.61 16.55
CA GLN A 176 5.17 3.86 15.87
C GLN A 176 4.81 2.75 14.87
N LEU A 177 5.80 2.16 14.21
CA LEU A 177 5.62 1.01 13.32
C LEU A 177 5.05 -0.22 14.06
N HIS A 178 5.18 -0.27 15.39
CA HIS A 178 4.60 -1.28 16.27
C HIS A 178 3.27 -0.87 16.93
N ALA A 179 2.67 0.26 16.56
CA ALA A 179 1.37 0.68 17.08
C ALA A 179 0.30 -0.42 16.89
N THR A 180 -0.56 -0.61 17.88
CA THR A 180 -1.61 -1.64 17.93
C THR A 180 -2.97 -1.09 17.50
N GLY A 181 -3.92 -1.96 17.13
CA GLY A 181 -5.25 -1.54 16.67
C GLY A 181 -5.32 -1.36 15.15
N ASP A 182 -6.51 -1.50 14.58
CA ASP A 182 -6.72 -1.35 13.14
C ASP A 182 -6.63 0.13 12.75
N GLU A 183 -7.12 1.01 13.60
CA GLU A 183 -7.10 2.48 13.48
C GLU A 183 -5.68 3.07 13.45
N ALA A 184 -4.68 2.34 13.98
CA ALA A 184 -3.28 2.74 13.95
C ALA A 184 -2.54 2.31 12.67
N GLU A 185 -3.25 1.81 11.65
CA GLU A 185 -2.65 1.50 10.36
C GLU A 185 -1.95 2.69 9.68
N PRO A 186 -2.50 3.92 9.70
CA PRO A 186 -1.86 5.11 9.14
C PRO A 186 -0.56 5.42 9.87
N THR A 187 -0.56 5.30 11.20
CA THR A 187 0.64 5.45 12.03
C THR A 187 1.71 4.43 11.66
N ARG A 188 1.36 3.14 11.52
CA ARG A 188 2.33 2.10 11.15
C ARG A 188 2.93 2.31 9.77
N ILE A 189 2.08 2.52 8.77
CA ILE A 189 2.52 2.67 7.38
C ILE A 189 3.25 4.01 7.21
N GLY A 190 2.70 5.10 7.72
CA GLY A 190 3.34 6.42 7.71
C GLY A 190 4.71 6.40 8.39
N ALA A 191 4.86 5.71 9.51
CA ALA A 191 6.15 5.53 10.16
C ALA A 191 7.17 4.80 9.26
N ALA A 192 6.73 3.78 8.52
CA ALA A 192 7.60 3.06 7.58
C ALA A 192 8.11 3.97 6.45
N TYR A 193 7.23 4.79 5.84
CA TYR A 193 7.62 5.73 4.79
C TYR A 193 8.49 6.90 5.32
N LYS A 194 8.25 7.34 6.56
CA LYS A 194 9.11 8.33 7.23
C LYS A 194 10.49 7.79 7.57
N LEU A 195 10.58 6.51 7.96
CA LEU A 195 11.86 5.82 8.15
C LEU A 195 12.62 5.74 6.83
N ALA A 196 11.95 5.35 5.75
CA ALA A 196 12.55 5.25 4.42
C ALA A 196 13.15 6.59 3.95
N SER A 197 12.52 7.70 4.32
CA SER A 197 12.95 9.06 3.97
C SER A 197 13.72 9.79 5.07
N ILE A 198 14.31 9.06 6.03
CA ILE A 198 15.03 9.64 7.17
C ILE A 198 16.40 10.23 6.79
N GLY A 199 16.88 10.00 5.56
CA GLY A 199 18.18 10.49 5.10
C GLY A 199 19.38 9.70 5.61
N ASP A 200 19.14 8.49 6.16
CA ASP A 200 20.15 7.51 6.52
C ASP A 200 19.62 6.13 6.12
N THR A 201 20.04 5.64 4.94
CA THR A 201 19.49 4.41 4.35
C THR A 201 19.98 3.17 5.08
N ILE A 202 21.17 3.20 5.68
CA ILE A 202 21.69 2.11 6.51
C ILE A 202 20.81 1.96 7.77
N LEU A 203 20.55 3.07 8.47
CA LEU A 203 19.68 3.06 9.65
C LEU A 203 18.25 2.63 9.30
N ALA A 204 17.70 3.16 8.20
CA ALA A 204 16.36 2.82 7.74
C ALA A 204 16.23 1.33 7.41
N THR A 205 17.14 0.78 6.59
CA THR A 205 17.12 -0.64 6.22
C THR A 205 17.34 -1.55 7.42
N HIS A 206 18.20 -1.17 8.37
CA HIS A 206 18.41 -1.92 9.61
C HIS A 206 17.10 -2.04 10.43
N LEU A 207 16.45 -0.90 10.71
CA LEU A 207 15.23 -0.87 11.53
C LEU A 207 14.06 -1.55 10.81
N LEU A 208 13.84 -1.26 9.53
CA LEU A 208 12.77 -1.88 8.76
C LEU A 208 13.03 -3.39 8.54
N GLY A 209 14.28 -3.77 8.33
CA GLY A 209 14.72 -5.17 8.27
C GLY A 209 14.41 -5.91 9.58
N LYS A 210 14.66 -5.30 10.74
CA LYS A 210 14.27 -5.86 12.06
C LYS A 210 12.76 -6.06 12.16
N ALA A 211 11.97 -5.08 11.74
CA ALA A 211 10.51 -5.17 11.79
C ALA A 211 9.92 -6.22 10.85
N LEU A 212 10.64 -6.59 9.78
CA LEU A 212 10.24 -7.66 8.87
C LEU A 212 10.15 -9.03 9.57
N TYR A 213 10.91 -9.24 10.65
CA TYR A 213 10.95 -10.48 11.42
C TYR A 213 9.99 -10.51 12.62
N THR A 214 9.16 -9.47 12.80
CA THR A 214 8.16 -9.44 13.86
C THR A 214 7.00 -10.41 13.59
N ASP A 215 6.42 -11.04 14.62
CA ASP A 215 5.30 -11.99 14.47
C ASP A 215 3.99 -11.35 14.00
N ARG A 216 3.85 -10.04 14.17
CA ARG A 216 2.68 -9.26 13.76
C ARG A 216 2.70 -8.94 12.26
N GLU A 217 1.74 -9.50 11.53
CA GLU A 217 1.61 -9.33 10.08
C GLU A 217 1.51 -7.86 9.65
N ASN A 218 0.72 -7.05 10.37
CA ASN A 218 0.56 -5.63 10.04
C ASN A 218 1.86 -4.83 10.17
N VAL A 219 2.74 -5.22 11.10
CA VAL A 219 4.08 -4.64 11.28
C VAL A 219 4.99 -5.06 10.11
N ARG A 220 5.03 -6.35 9.78
CA ARG A 220 5.83 -6.85 8.63
C ARG A 220 5.43 -6.20 7.32
N ARG A 221 4.12 -6.03 7.09
CA ARG A 221 3.60 -5.38 5.88
C ARG A 221 4.04 -3.93 5.80
N ALA A 222 3.90 -3.16 6.88
CA ALA A 222 4.40 -1.79 6.94
C ALA A 222 5.92 -1.72 6.69
N ALA A 223 6.69 -2.61 7.33
CA ALA A 223 8.13 -2.71 7.12
C ALA A 223 8.52 -3.02 5.67
N THR A 224 7.78 -3.91 5.01
CA THR A 224 7.97 -4.23 3.59
C THR A 224 7.76 -2.99 2.71
N TYR A 225 6.68 -2.24 2.94
CA TYR A 225 6.44 -0.98 2.22
C TYR A 225 7.52 0.07 2.49
N GLY A 226 8.00 0.17 3.73
CA GLY A 226 9.12 1.04 4.06
C GLY A 226 10.41 0.66 3.32
N LEU A 227 10.74 -0.64 3.26
CA LEU A 227 11.93 -1.12 2.54
C LEU A 227 11.80 -0.87 1.03
N ILE A 228 10.62 -1.08 0.45
CA ILE A 228 10.34 -0.70 -0.95
C ILE A 228 10.54 0.81 -1.14
N ALA A 229 10.11 1.60 -0.16
CA ALA A 229 10.26 3.05 -0.20
C ALA A 229 11.70 3.55 -0.03
N VAL A 230 12.60 2.71 0.53
CA VAL A 230 14.05 2.97 0.53
C VAL A 230 14.64 2.77 -0.87
N GLY A 231 14.05 1.89 -1.69
CA GLY A 231 14.49 1.65 -3.07
C GLY A 231 15.61 0.63 -3.16
N GLU A 232 16.53 0.82 -4.12
CA GLU A 232 17.57 -0.17 -4.45
C GLU A 232 18.50 -0.51 -3.29
N ASP A 233 18.72 0.43 -2.36
CA ASP A 233 19.51 0.25 -1.14
C ASP A 233 18.95 -0.87 -0.22
N ALA A 234 17.66 -1.21 -0.35
CA ALA A 234 17.05 -2.31 0.42
C ALA A 234 17.32 -3.69 -0.18
N THR A 235 17.93 -3.80 -1.36
CA THR A 235 18.12 -5.07 -2.09
C THR A 235 18.81 -6.14 -1.25
N ALA A 236 19.89 -5.79 -0.53
CA ALA A 236 20.59 -6.74 0.34
C ALA A 236 19.68 -7.28 1.46
N THR A 237 18.84 -6.40 2.04
CA THR A 237 17.87 -6.79 3.08
C THR A 237 16.83 -7.76 2.52
N PHE A 238 16.34 -7.51 1.29
CA PHE A 238 15.38 -8.40 0.64
C PHE A 238 15.97 -9.74 0.22
N LEU A 239 17.22 -9.79 -0.24
CA LEU A 239 17.92 -11.05 -0.53
C LEU A 239 18.03 -11.92 0.74
N VAL A 240 18.40 -11.33 1.87
CA VAL A 240 18.43 -12.04 3.16
C VAL A 240 17.04 -12.52 3.55
N ALA A 241 16.01 -11.67 3.40
CA ALA A 241 14.63 -12.02 3.70
C ALA A 241 14.11 -13.17 2.83
N ALA A 242 14.43 -13.17 1.52
CA ALA A 242 14.02 -14.20 0.57
C ALA A 242 14.60 -15.59 0.92
N ALA A 243 15.77 -15.63 1.58
CA ALA A 243 16.41 -16.85 2.07
C ALA A 243 15.95 -17.29 3.48
N SER A 244 15.08 -16.52 4.14
CA SER A 244 14.65 -16.78 5.52
C SER A 244 13.97 -18.15 5.69
N PRO A 245 14.12 -18.86 6.83
CA PRO A 245 13.30 -20.04 7.11
C PRO A 245 11.82 -19.68 7.37
N ILE A 246 11.50 -18.42 7.66
CA ILE A 246 10.15 -17.97 7.98
C ILE A 246 9.39 -17.63 6.69
N LYS A 247 8.35 -18.42 6.40
CA LYS A 247 7.49 -18.30 5.20
C LYS A 247 7.07 -16.86 4.87
N TRP A 248 6.57 -16.12 5.85
CA TRP A 248 6.05 -14.76 5.62
C TRP A 248 7.16 -13.74 5.34
N VAL A 249 8.36 -13.96 5.89
CA VAL A 249 9.54 -13.13 5.62
C VAL A 249 10.05 -13.40 4.21
N ARG A 250 10.08 -14.67 3.78
CA ARG A 250 10.43 -15.02 2.39
C ARG A 250 9.53 -14.37 1.36
N LYS A 251 8.21 -14.44 1.57
CA LYS A 251 7.23 -13.77 0.70
C LYS A 251 7.52 -12.27 0.59
N ALA A 252 7.77 -11.60 1.71
CA ALA A 252 8.09 -10.19 1.71
C ALA A 252 9.44 -9.89 1.03
N GLY A 253 10.43 -10.75 1.20
CA GLY A 253 11.71 -10.68 0.50
C GLY A 253 11.55 -10.75 -1.02
N VAL A 254 10.91 -11.80 -1.52
CA VAL A 254 10.66 -11.98 -2.97
C VAL A 254 9.80 -10.84 -3.54
N TYR A 255 8.78 -10.43 -2.79
CA TYR A 255 7.94 -9.30 -3.18
C TYR A 255 8.75 -8.01 -3.32
N GLY A 256 9.56 -7.67 -2.31
CA GLY A 256 10.41 -6.48 -2.32
C GLY A 256 11.47 -6.50 -3.40
N LEU A 257 12.07 -7.66 -3.69
CA LEU A 257 13.01 -7.84 -4.81
C LEU A 257 12.35 -7.49 -6.16
N GLY A 258 11.11 -7.93 -6.37
CA GLY A 258 10.38 -7.65 -7.61
C GLY A 258 9.96 -6.19 -7.78
N ASP A 259 9.81 -5.45 -6.67
CA ASP A 259 9.26 -4.09 -6.68
C ASP A 259 10.35 -3.00 -6.66
N ALA A 260 11.41 -3.18 -5.86
CA ALA A 260 12.38 -2.13 -5.57
C ALA A 260 13.83 -2.43 -6.01
N SER A 261 14.16 -3.69 -6.30
CA SER A 261 15.55 -4.08 -6.61
C SER A 261 15.88 -3.94 -8.10
N PRO A 262 17.10 -3.50 -8.44
CA PRO A 262 17.60 -3.58 -9.81
C PRO A 262 17.62 -5.03 -10.32
N LEU A 263 17.32 -5.22 -11.59
CA LEU A 263 17.39 -6.53 -12.24
C LEU A 263 18.87 -6.94 -12.41
N THR A 264 19.36 -7.74 -11.46
CA THR A 264 20.67 -8.39 -11.51
C THR A 264 20.48 -9.91 -11.59
N GLU A 265 21.52 -10.63 -12.02
CA GLU A 265 21.51 -12.10 -12.06
C GLU A 265 21.14 -12.70 -10.70
N THR A 266 21.72 -12.17 -9.61
CA THR A 266 21.44 -12.63 -8.24
C THR A 266 19.97 -12.43 -7.86
N VAL A 267 19.41 -11.26 -8.18
CA VAL A 267 18.00 -10.94 -7.88
C VAL A 267 17.08 -11.85 -8.70
N LEU A 268 17.31 -11.95 -10.01
CA LEU A 268 16.53 -12.79 -10.91
C LEU A 268 16.54 -14.24 -10.44
N GLN A 269 17.72 -14.79 -10.18
CA GLN A 269 17.83 -16.20 -9.80
C GLN A 269 17.23 -16.49 -8.43
N THR A 270 17.32 -15.54 -7.49
CA THR A 270 16.63 -15.66 -6.19
C THR A 270 15.12 -15.74 -6.38
N VAL A 271 14.53 -14.85 -7.17
CA VAL A 271 13.08 -14.83 -7.45
C VAL A 271 12.65 -16.11 -8.16
N VAL A 272 13.34 -16.50 -9.24
CA VAL A 272 13.05 -17.73 -10.01
C VAL A 272 13.10 -18.97 -9.12
N THR A 273 14.16 -19.12 -8.32
CA THR A 273 14.32 -20.26 -7.41
C THR A 273 13.18 -20.33 -6.41
N ARG A 274 12.79 -19.20 -5.82
CA ARG A 274 11.69 -19.16 -4.84
C ARG A 274 10.33 -19.47 -5.46
N LEU A 275 10.03 -18.96 -6.65
CA LEU A 275 8.79 -19.26 -7.35
C LEU A 275 8.69 -20.74 -7.77
N HIS A 276 9.82 -21.39 -8.06
CA HIS A 276 9.86 -22.82 -8.37
C HIS A 276 9.74 -23.74 -7.14
N GLU A 277 10.44 -23.40 -6.05
CA GLU A 277 10.61 -24.31 -4.91
C GLU A 277 9.65 -24.06 -3.76
N ASP A 278 9.13 -22.84 -3.60
CA ASP A 278 8.27 -22.46 -2.49
C ASP A 278 6.85 -22.16 -2.99
N SER A 279 5.98 -23.17 -2.94
CA SER A 279 4.55 -23.05 -3.28
C SER A 279 3.78 -21.96 -2.53
N SER A 280 4.40 -21.40 -1.49
CA SER A 280 3.80 -20.30 -0.75
C SER A 280 4.17 -18.92 -1.29
N VAL A 281 5.26 -18.77 -2.05
CA VAL A 281 5.63 -17.53 -2.74
C VAL A 281 4.91 -17.47 -4.07
#